data_AF-A0A9D9GE00-F1
#
_entry.id   AF-A0A9D9GE00-F1
#
_cell.length_a   1.000
_cell.length_b   1.000
_cell.length_c   1.000
_cell.angle_alpha   90.00
_cell.angle_beta   90.00
_cell.angle_gamma   90.00
#
_symmetry.space_group_name_H-M   'P 1'
#
loop_
_entity.id
_entity.type
_entity.pdbx_description
1 polymer ?
#
loop_
_entity_poly.entity_id
_entity_poly.type
_entity_poly.pdbx_seq_one_letter_code
_entity_poly.pdbx_strand_id
1 'polypeptide(L)'
;MKLNCRASAPEALNLFFFHDRAPMRLDSYQQISLPEQTSRIYGLSGSGGHLLQAISSKAGDTGQWAGIQYYGNLQTTLFSLADEDPSRPKLVGSTTLEAGRSRTGELDLSPVLCAVRIRSVACDFSERPYSGSSLSVSRLFLLHAGVEIRPLEPGCRPVSWINSGSLETEAVNRLPRPWMLLLENLGDVTERRISPGWTLYCYPNPSSGDVPGSPPTRLVIEATLLGHTCYYPISLPPMEMGTLCEMDITIRRMGTSDPDLPAVSGSVTLSHAILPWNEAEPQTVPFL
;
A
#
# COMPACT_ATOMS: atom_id res chain seq x y z
N MET A 1 -22.71 8.09 -13.58
CA MET A 1 -21.44 8.31 -12.92
C MET A 1 -20.59 7.09 -13.12
N LYS A 2 -19.32 7.13 -13.48
CA LYS A 2 -18.56 5.88 -13.67
C LYS A 2 -17.72 5.62 -12.44
N LEU A 3 -17.96 4.52 -11.74
CA LEU A 3 -17.04 4.01 -10.72
C LEU A 3 -15.91 3.30 -11.46
N ASN A 4 -14.66 3.68 -11.30
CA ASN A 4 -13.52 2.94 -11.84
C ASN A 4 -12.70 2.36 -10.67
N CYS A 5 -12.64 1.03 -10.57
CA CYS A 5 -11.86 0.36 -9.52
C CYS A 5 -10.46 0.00 -10.03
N ARG A 6 -9.40 0.48 -9.38
CA ARG A 6 -8.01 0.13 -9.74
C ARG A 6 -7.56 -1.26 -9.23
N ALA A 7 -8.38 -1.92 -8.43
CA ALA A 7 -8.15 -3.29 -7.97
C ALA A 7 -9.45 -4.10 -8.04
N SER A 8 -9.41 -5.34 -7.54
CA SER A 8 -10.58 -6.22 -7.41
C SER A 8 -11.80 -5.46 -6.88
N ALA A 9 -12.96 -5.67 -7.49
CA ALA A 9 -14.19 -5.00 -7.10
C ALA A 9 -14.54 -5.26 -5.63
N PRO A 10 -14.91 -4.23 -4.85
CA PRO A 10 -15.27 -4.41 -3.45
C PRO A 10 -16.66 -5.06 -3.34
N GLU A 11 -16.94 -5.74 -2.22
CA GLU A 11 -18.27 -6.34 -1.95
C GLU A 11 -19.34 -5.29 -1.70
N ALA A 12 -18.92 -4.17 -1.11
CA ALA A 12 -19.80 -3.06 -0.79
C ALA A 12 -19.03 -1.74 -0.78
N LEU A 13 -19.76 -0.65 -0.98
CA LEU A 13 -19.26 0.73 -0.84
C LEU A 13 -20.06 1.46 0.23
N ASN A 14 -19.35 2.16 1.10
CA ASN A 14 -19.89 3.21 1.93
C ASN A 14 -19.76 4.52 1.17
N LEU A 15 -20.88 5.17 0.90
CA LEU A 15 -20.97 6.45 0.23
C LEU A 15 -21.40 7.51 1.23
N PHE A 16 -20.59 8.56 1.34
CA PHE A 16 -20.87 9.71 2.17
C PHE A 16 -20.98 10.94 1.28
N PHE A 17 -22.13 11.62 1.35
CA PHE A 17 -22.34 12.88 0.68
C PHE A 17 -22.22 13.99 1.72
N PHE A 18 -21.23 14.83 1.58
CA PHE A 18 -21.07 16.04 2.39
C PHE A 18 -21.41 17.25 1.56
N HIS A 19 -22.05 18.26 2.13
CA HIS A 19 -22.16 19.55 1.45
C HIS A 19 -20.76 20.10 1.13
N ASP A 20 -20.60 20.73 -0.04
CA ASP A 20 -19.32 21.28 -0.50
C ASP A 20 -18.90 22.59 0.21
N ARG A 21 -19.76 23.12 1.08
CA ARG A 21 -19.51 24.33 1.87
C ARG A 21 -19.14 23.98 3.30
N ALA A 22 -18.18 24.72 3.85
CA ALA A 22 -17.84 24.62 5.27
C ALA A 22 -19.10 24.81 6.16
N PRO A 23 -19.32 23.95 7.17
CA PRO A 23 -18.40 22.96 7.74
C PRO A 23 -18.42 21.56 7.10
N MET A 24 -18.87 21.40 5.86
CA MET A 24 -18.97 20.14 5.13
C MET A 24 -19.72 19.06 5.92
N ARG A 25 -20.95 19.41 6.30
CA ARG A 25 -21.85 18.52 7.04
C ARG A 25 -22.30 17.37 6.15
N LEU A 26 -22.42 16.18 6.75
CA LEU A 26 -22.99 15.00 6.12
C LEU A 26 -24.47 15.27 5.78
N ASP A 27 -24.79 15.16 4.50
CA ASP A 27 -26.14 15.21 3.96
C ASP A 27 -26.76 13.81 3.98
N SER A 28 -26.03 12.81 3.46
CA SER A 28 -26.49 11.42 3.44
C SER A 28 -25.36 10.41 3.54
N TYR A 29 -25.68 9.23 4.08
CA TYR A 29 -24.81 8.06 4.12
C TYR A 29 -25.59 6.83 3.62
N GLN A 30 -24.96 6.05 2.75
CA GLN A 30 -25.51 4.81 2.20
C GLN A 30 -24.43 3.74 2.12
N GLN A 31 -24.75 2.52 2.52
CA GLN A 31 -23.97 1.35 2.16
C GLN A 31 -24.64 0.64 0.98
N ILE A 32 -23.87 0.36 -0.06
CA ILE A 32 -24.36 -0.29 -1.28
C ILE A 32 -23.57 -1.57 -1.50
N SER A 33 -24.26 -2.70 -1.51
CA SER A 33 -23.67 -3.98 -1.92
C SER A 33 -23.44 -4.00 -3.42
N LEU A 34 -22.28 -4.49 -3.83
CA LEU A 34 -21.84 -4.65 -5.20
C LEU A 34 -21.70 -6.15 -5.52
N PRO A 35 -22.78 -6.86 -5.89
CA PRO A 35 -22.65 -8.18 -6.49
C PRO A 35 -21.83 -8.13 -7.79
N GLU A 36 -21.26 -9.27 -8.20
CA GLU A 36 -20.36 -9.41 -9.37
C GLU A 36 -20.92 -8.86 -10.70
N GLN A 37 -22.24 -8.63 -10.78
CA GLN A 37 -22.92 -8.10 -11.97
C GLN A 37 -23.62 -6.75 -11.71
N THR A 38 -23.06 -5.91 -10.85
CA THR A 38 -23.64 -4.60 -10.59
C THR A 38 -23.52 -3.71 -11.83
N SER A 39 -24.63 -3.51 -12.52
CA SER A 39 -24.68 -2.66 -13.72
C SER A 39 -24.79 -1.18 -13.38
N ARG A 40 -25.31 -0.83 -12.19
CA ARG A 40 -25.49 0.55 -11.74
C ARG A 40 -25.44 0.71 -10.21
N ILE A 41 -24.91 1.83 -9.75
CA ILE A 41 -24.93 2.27 -8.35
C ILE A 41 -25.85 3.49 -8.24
N TYR A 42 -26.57 3.67 -7.15
CA TYR A 42 -27.47 4.82 -6.97
C TYR A 42 -27.12 5.57 -5.70
N GLY A 43 -27.03 6.88 -5.78
CA GLY A 43 -26.74 7.74 -4.64
C GLY A 43 -27.90 8.68 -4.33
N LEU A 44 -28.42 8.63 -3.12
CA LEU A 44 -29.42 9.59 -2.63
C LEU A 44 -28.75 10.73 -1.89
N SER A 45 -28.98 11.97 -2.30
CA SER A 45 -28.57 13.19 -1.59
C SER A 45 -29.60 14.31 -1.81
N GLY A 46 -29.50 15.38 -1.03
CA GLY A 46 -30.12 16.67 -1.32
C GLY A 46 -29.57 17.28 -2.61
N SER A 47 -30.20 18.35 -3.09
CA SER A 47 -29.74 19.10 -4.27
C SER A 47 -28.60 20.06 -3.95
N GLY A 48 -27.74 20.33 -4.92
CA GLY A 48 -26.62 21.28 -4.83
C GLY A 48 -25.25 20.60 -4.80
N GLY A 49 -24.21 21.38 -4.55
CA GLY A 49 -22.83 20.91 -4.52
C GLY A 49 -22.54 19.98 -3.34
N HIS A 50 -21.95 18.83 -3.64
CA HIS A 50 -21.53 17.83 -2.67
C HIS A 50 -20.10 17.33 -2.94
N LEU A 51 -19.39 17.02 -1.87
CA LEU A 51 -18.26 16.09 -1.88
C LEU A 51 -18.82 14.68 -1.65
N LEU A 52 -18.64 13.80 -2.61
CA LEU A 52 -18.88 12.37 -2.47
C LEU A 52 -17.56 11.70 -2.05
N GLN A 53 -17.57 11.05 -0.89
CA GLN A 53 -16.50 10.17 -0.43
C GLN A 53 -17.00 8.72 -0.46
N ALA A 54 -16.23 7.85 -1.11
CA ALA A 54 -16.47 6.42 -1.13
C ALA A 54 -15.36 5.66 -0.41
N ILE A 55 -15.75 4.62 0.32
CA ILE A 55 -14.86 3.71 1.03
C ILE A 55 -15.38 2.28 0.82
N SER A 56 -14.53 1.38 0.34
CA SER A 56 -14.90 -0.04 0.24
C SER A 56 -15.10 -0.65 1.61
N SER A 57 -16.02 -1.61 1.69
CA SER A 57 -16.22 -2.43 2.88
C SER A 57 -16.60 -3.85 2.50
N LYS A 58 -16.61 -4.72 3.51
CA LYS A 58 -17.32 -6.00 3.43
C LYS A 58 -18.82 -5.75 3.52
N ALA A 59 -19.62 -6.60 2.89
CA ALA A 59 -21.07 -6.48 2.98
C ALA A 59 -21.55 -6.60 4.44
N GLY A 60 -22.39 -5.67 4.90
CA GLY A 60 -22.95 -5.67 6.26
C GLY A 60 -22.09 -4.98 7.32
N ASP A 61 -20.93 -4.42 6.96
CA ASP A 61 -20.10 -3.65 7.89
C ASP A 61 -20.60 -2.20 8.03
N THR A 62 -21.62 -2.01 8.88
CA THR A 62 -22.28 -0.71 9.08
C THR A 62 -21.88 0.00 10.38
N GLY A 63 -21.26 -0.71 11.32
CA GLY A 63 -21.02 -0.22 12.69
C GLY A 63 -19.93 0.85 12.77
N GLN A 64 -18.91 0.78 11.91
CA GLN A 64 -17.74 1.65 11.96
C GLN A 64 -18.05 3.12 11.68
N TRP A 65 -19.16 3.41 10.99
CA TRP A 65 -19.49 4.75 10.47
C TRP A 65 -20.45 5.53 11.36
N ALA A 66 -20.83 4.95 12.51
CA ALA A 66 -21.69 5.62 13.47
C ALA A 66 -21.04 6.90 14.01
N GLY A 67 -21.80 8.01 14.00
CA GLY A 67 -21.34 9.29 14.55
C GLY A 67 -20.58 10.21 13.59
N ILE A 68 -20.37 9.80 12.33
CA ILE A 68 -19.84 10.70 11.30
C ILE A 68 -20.89 11.77 10.96
N GLN A 69 -20.61 13.03 11.30
CA GLN A 69 -21.51 14.16 11.04
C GLN A 69 -20.89 15.20 10.10
N TYR A 70 -19.56 15.28 10.05
CA TYR A 70 -18.79 16.22 9.24
C TYR A 70 -17.68 15.48 8.51
N TYR A 71 -17.25 16.01 7.36
CA TYR A 71 -16.15 15.42 6.61
C TYR A 71 -14.88 15.28 7.46
N GLY A 72 -14.60 16.27 8.32
CA GLY A 72 -13.50 16.20 9.28
C GLY A 72 -13.55 15.01 10.24
N ASN A 73 -14.74 14.52 10.63
CA ASN A 73 -14.84 13.29 11.43
C ASN A 73 -14.46 12.05 10.61
N LEU A 74 -14.88 12.02 9.34
CA LEU A 74 -14.57 10.92 8.44
C LEU A 74 -13.06 10.86 8.18
N GLN A 75 -12.41 12.02 8.07
CA GLN A 75 -10.96 12.12 7.88
C GLN A 75 -10.14 11.51 9.02
N THR A 76 -10.69 11.45 10.23
CA THR A 76 -9.99 10.84 11.38
C THR A 76 -10.09 9.31 11.44
N THR A 77 -10.80 8.68 10.49
CA THR A 77 -10.98 7.22 10.49
C THR A 77 -9.64 6.51 10.33
N LEU A 78 -9.32 5.64 11.29
CA LEU A 78 -8.10 4.84 11.30
C LEU A 78 -8.32 3.52 10.54
N PHE A 79 -7.39 3.19 9.66
CA PHE A 79 -7.32 1.92 8.94
C PHE A 79 -6.12 1.15 9.46
N SER A 80 -6.32 -0.13 9.79
CA SER A 80 -5.26 -1.03 10.24
C SER A 80 -4.86 -2.02 9.15
N LEU A 81 -3.56 -2.23 9.00
CA LEU A 81 -2.98 -3.22 8.10
C LEU A 81 -3.44 -4.64 8.44
N ALA A 82 -3.79 -4.89 9.71
CA ALA A 82 -4.34 -6.17 10.15
C ALA A 82 -5.68 -6.51 9.48
N ASP A 83 -6.45 -5.49 9.07
CA ASP A 83 -7.73 -5.66 8.40
C ASP A 83 -7.61 -5.75 6.87
N GLU A 84 -6.43 -5.51 6.32
CA GLU A 84 -6.20 -5.47 4.89
C GLU A 84 -6.04 -6.87 4.29
N ASP A 85 -6.41 -6.98 3.02
CA ASP A 85 -6.15 -8.13 2.18
C ASP A 85 -5.63 -7.65 0.83
N PRO A 86 -4.36 -7.89 0.46
CA PRO A 86 -3.84 -7.42 -0.82
C PRO A 86 -4.59 -7.93 -2.05
N SER A 87 -5.29 -9.07 -1.97
CA SER A 87 -6.13 -9.56 -3.07
C SER A 87 -7.42 -8.76 -3.23
N ARG A 88 -7.85 -8.06 -2.18
CA ARG A 88 -9.09 -7.27 -2.07
C ARG A 88 -8.84 -6.07 -1.14
N PRO A 89 -7.94 -5.15 -1.53
CA PRO A 89 -7.49 -4.10 -0.64
C PRO A 89 -8.63 -3.14 -0.32
N LYS A 90 -8.58 -2.49 0.84
CA LYS A 90 -9.50 -1.38 1.10
C LYS A 90 -9.25 -0.30 0.05
N LEU A 91 -10.31 0.16 -0.60
CA LEU A 91 -10.33 1.19 -1.61
C LEU A 91 -10.95 2.46 -1.05
N VAL A 92 -10.41 3.60 -1.46
CA VAL A 92 -10.99 4.93 -1.20
C VAL A 92 -11.01 5.74 -2.49
N GLY A 93 -11.96 6.66 -2.58
CA GLY A 93 -12.01 7.64 -3.65
C GLY A 93 -12.98 8.76 -3.34
N SER A 94 -12.73 9.93 -3.89
CA SER A 94 -13.60 11.08 -3.72
C SER A 94 -13.78 11.84 -5.01
N THR A 95 -14.91 12.53 -5.12
CA THR A 95 -15.24 13.38 -6.25
C THR A 95 -16.20 14.47 -5.82
N THR A 96 -16.18 15.62 -6.49
CA THR A 96 -17.18 16.66 -6.28
C THR A 96 -18.28 16.53 -7.34
N LEU A 97 -19.52 16.71 -6.93
CA LEU A 97 -20.66 16.62 -7.83
C LEU A 97 -21.73 17.65 -7.50
N GLU A 98 -22.45 18.07 -8.53
CA GLU A 98 -23.67 18.87 -8.39
C GLU A 98 -24.87 17.93 -8.40
N ALA A 99 -25.42 17.67 -7.21
CA ALA A 99 -26.58 16.80 -7.05
C ALA A 99 -27.86 17.50 -7.53
N GLY A 100 -28.69 16.79 -8.29
CA GLY A 100 -29.88 17.32 -8.95
C GLY A 100 -30.34 16.39 -10.07
N ARG A 101 -31.38 16.79 -10.84
CA ARG A 101 -32.04 15.92 -11.85
C ARG A 101 -31.03 15.15 -12.73
N SER A 102 -30.90 13.84 -12.45
CA SER A 102 -30.23 12.82 -13.26
C SER A 102 -28.79 13.16 -13.69
N ARG A 103 -27.92 13.54 -12.75
CA ARG A 103 -26.51 13.83 -13.06
C ARG A 103 -25.61 12.62 -12.86
N THR A 104 -24.57 12.56 -13.68
CA THR A 104 -23.53 11.52 -13.66
C THR A 104 -22.16 12.16 -13.47
N GLY A 105 -21.41 11.81 -12.41
CA GLY A 105 -19.97 12.10 -12.21
C GLY A 105 -19.00 10.96 -12.58
N GLU A 106 -17.75 10.98 -12.14
CA GLU A 106 -16.85 9.82 -12.19
C GLU A 106 -16.14 9.72 -10.84
N LEU A 107 -15.87 8.49 -10.40
CA LEU A 107 -15.26 8.21 -9.12
C LEU A 107 -14.24 7.09 -9.29
N ASP A 108 -12.98 7.47 -9.14
CA ASP A 108 -11.87 6.54 -9.17
C ASP A 108 -11.59 6.03 -7.75
N LEU A 109 -11.70 4.72 -7.57
CA LEU A 109 -11.31 4.05 -6.34
C LEU A 109 -9.90 3.50 -6.46
N SER A 110 -9.03 3.92 -5.54
CA SER A 110 -7.66 3.44 -5.44
C SER A 110 -7.46 2.64 -4.15
N PRO A 111 -6.64 1.57 -4.17
CA PRO A 111 -6.20 0.90 -2.95
C PRO A 111 -5.58 1.89 -1.97
N VAL A 112 -5.86 1.72 -0.68
CA VAL A 112 -5.13 2.45 0.37
C VAL A 112 -3.71 1.90 0.49
N LEU A 113 -3.54 0.59 0.31
CA LEU A 113 -2.25 -0.08 0.34
C LEU A 113 -1.32 0.35 -0.82
N CYS A 114 -0.01 0.19 -0.59
CA CYS A 114 1.04 0.19 -1.59
C CYS A 114 1.63 -1.23 -1.72
N ALA A 115 2.17 -1.54 -2.89
CA ALA A 115 2.89 -2.79 -3.16
C ALA A 115 4.37 -2.52 -3.46
N VAL A 116 5.26 -3.36 -2.95
CA VAL A 116 6.71 -3.32 -3.20
C VAL A 116 7.09 -4.65 -3.82
N ARG A 117 7.43 -4.65 -5.10
CA ARG A 117 7.70 -5.86 -5.88
C ARG A 117 9.15 -5.91 -6.34
N ILE A 118 9.82 -7.01 -6.00
CA ILE A 118 11.09 -7.37 -6.62
C ILE A 118 10.78 -8.06 -7.94
N ARG A 119 10.85 -7.28 -9.02
CA ARG A 119 10.66 -7.75 -10.38
C ARG A 119 11.78 -8.69 -10.78
N SER A 120 13.02 -8.31 -10.48
CA SER A 120 14.18 -9.16 -10.72
C SER A 120 15.30 -8.97 -9.71
N VAL A 121 16.06 -10.03 -9.47
CA VAL A 121 17.21 -10.03 -8.56
C VAL A 121 18.34 -10.89 -9.12
N ALA A 122 19.57 -10.44 -8.90
CA ALA A 122 20.81 -11.15 -9.24
C ALA A 122 21.91 -10.77 -8.24
N CYS A 123 22.97 -11.58 -8.14
CA CYS A 123 24.21 -11.20 -7.47
C CYS A 123 25.38 -11.22 -8.46
N ASP A 124 26.13 -10.13 -8.55
CA ASP A 124 27.29 -10.01 -9.42
C ASP A 124 28.52 -9.71 -8.58
N PHE A 125 29.29 -10.76 -8.28
CA PHE A 125 30.51 -10.69 -7.50
C PHE A 125 31.77 -10.80 -8.36
N SER A 126 31.62 -10.63 -9.67
CA SER A 126 32.77 -10.56 -10.58
C SER A 126 33.72 -9.47 -10.08
N GLU A 127 35.02 -9.79 -10.00
CA GLU A 127 36.07 -8.94 -9.40
C GLU A 127 36.13 -8.88 -7.86
N ARG A 128 35.49 -9.81 -7.14
CA ARG A 128 35.56 -9.88 -5.67
C ARG A 128 36.14 -11.23 -5.18
N PRO A 129 36.66 -11.29 -3.93
CA PRO A 129 37.20 -12.52 -3.35
C PRO A 129 36.18 -13.68 -3.25
N TYR A 130 34.88 -13.36 -3.32
CA TYR A 130 33.75 -14.29 -3.28
C TYR A 130 33.04 -14.42 -4.65
N SER A 131 33.75 -14.14 -5.74
CA SER A 131 33.25 -14.37 -7.11
C SER A 131 32.71 -15.80 -7.26
N GLY A 132 31.58 -15.97 -7.96
CA GLY A 132 30.92 -17.26 -8.15
C GLY A 132 30.21 -17.83 -6.91
N SER A 133 30.27 -17.18 -5.75
CA SER A 133 29.48 -17.57 -4.59
C SER A 133 28.00 -17.24 -4.80
N SER A 134 27.09 -18.12 -4.37
CA SER A 134 25.68 -17.80 -4.27
C SER A 134 25.39 -16.99 -3.01
N LEU A 135 24.35 -16.17 -3.09
CA LEU A 135 23.80 -15.43 -1.96
C LEU A 135 22.51 -16.13 -1.52
N SER A 136 22.49 -16.74 -0.34
CA SER A 136 21.30 -17.44 0.16
C SER A 136 20.37 -16.45 0.85
N VAL A 137 19.26 -16.08 0.22
CA VAL A 137 18.30 -15.11 0.76
C VAL A 137 17.37 -15.83 1.74
N SER A 138 17.55 -15.53 3.02
CA SER A 138 16.73 -16.11 4.09
C SER A 138 15.40 -15.37 4.21
N ARG A 139 15.43 -14.03 4.22
CA ARG A 139 14.26 -13.19 4.49
C ARG A 139 14.24 -11.93 3.63
N LEU A 140 13.04 -11.48 3.31
CA LEU A 140 12.77 -10.17 2.74
C LEU A 140 11.70 -9.49 3.58
N PHE A 141 11.99 -8.29 4.10
CA PHE A 141 11.04 -7.59 4.95
C PHE A 141 11.09 -6.08 4.78
N LEU A 142 10.05 -5.41 5.30
CA LEU A 142 9.98 -3.95 5.35
C LEU A 142 10.33 -3.43 6.75
N LEU A 143 11.31 -2.54 6.85
CA LEU A 143 11.53 -1.69 8.03
C LEU A 143 10.70 -0.42 7.91
N HIS A 144 10.35 0.15 9.07
CA HIS A 144 9.58 1.39 9.16
C HIS A 144 8.30 1.31 8.33
N ALA A 145 7.63 0.16 8.39
CA ALA A 145 6.40 -0.11 7.65
C ALA A 145 5.21 0.46 8.42
N GLY A 146 4.43 1.33 7.77
CA GLY A 146 3.19 1.86 8.36
C GLY A 146 2.15 0.76 8.52
N VAL A 147 1.63 0.60 9.75
CA VAL A 147 0.61 -0.42 10.07
C VAL A 147 -0.76 0.16 10.39
N GLU A 148 -0.83 1.46 10.66
CA GLU A 148 -2.10 2.19 10.75
C GLU A 148 -2.00 3.52 10.00
N ILE A 149 -3.09 3.93 9.36
CA ILE A 149 -3.15 5.16 8.58
C ILE A 149 -4.52 5.83 8.67
N ARG A 150 -4.56 7.14 8.45
CA ARG A 150 -5.80 7.89 8.20
C ARG A 150 -5.81 8.29 6.73
N PRO A 151 -6.40 7.48 5.84
CA PRO A 151 -6.20 7.63 4.39
C PRO A 151 -6.85 8.89 3.81
N LEU A 152 -7.80 9.47 4.55
CA LEU A 152 -8.57 10.65 4.16
C LEU A 152 -8.01 11.95 4.75
N GLU A 153 -7.05 11.85 5.68
CA GLU A 153 -6.35 13.01 6.23
C GLU A 153 -5.37 13.58 5.19
N PRO A 154 -5.28 14.92 5.05
CA PRO A 154 -4.32 15.53 4.11
C PRO A 154 -2.89 15.04 4.36
N GLY A 155 -2.23 14.60 3.29
CA GLY A 155 -0.86 14.10 3.35
C GLY A 155 -0.72 12.61 3.68
N CYS A 156 -1.78 11.92 4.12
CA CYS A 156 -1.85 10.45 4.21
C CYS A 156 -0.58 9.80 4.80
N ARG A 157 -0.30 10.07 6.08
CA ARG A 157 0.88 9.56 6.77
C ARG A 157 0.52 8.40 7.71
N PRO A 158 1.40 7.40 7.88
CA PRO A 158 1.21 6.39 8.91
C PRO A 158 1.10 7.03 10.30
N VAL A 159 0.25 6.45 11.13
CA VAL A 159 0.05 6.84 12.53
C VAL A 159 0.92 5.97 13.45
N SER A 160 1.21 4.75 13.03
CA SER A 160 2.06 3.79 13.75
C SER A 160 2.86 2.93 12.77
N TRP A 161 3.98 2.39 13.26
CA TRP A 161 4.95 1.62 12.49
C TRP A 161 5.30 0.31 13.19
N ILE A 162 5.77 -0.65 12.39
CA ILE A 162 6.43 -1.87 12.86
C ILE A 162 7.81 -1.97 12.22
N ASN A 163 8.68 -2.78 12.83
CA ASN A 163 10.05 -3.00 12.42
C ASN A 163 10.85 -1.69 12.48
N SER A 164 10.84 -1.06 13.66
CA SER A 164 11.55 0.20 13.90
C SER A 164 13.01 -0.10 14.24
N GLY A 165 13.83 -0.25 13.20
CA GLY A 165 15.28 -0.50 13.30
C GLY A 165 15.70 -1.97 13.18
N SER A 166 14.80 -2.93 13.39
CA SER A 166 15.08 -4.34 13.05
C SER A 166 13.79 -5.10 12.82
N LEU A 167 13.89 -6.35 12.35
CA LEU A 167 12.72 -7.20 12.17
C LEU A 167 12.13 -7.63 13.52
N GLU A 168 10.97 -7.09 13.85
CA GLU A 168 10.17 -7.44 15.04
C GLU A 168 9.29 -8.67 14.73
N THR A 169 9.93 -9.83 14.63
CA THR A 169 9.30 -11.08 14.14
C THR A 169 7.99 -11.42 14.87
N GLU A 170 7.94 -11.26 16.20
CA GLU A 170 6.72 -11.53 16.97
C GLU A 170 5.58 -10.58 16.62
N ALA A 171 5.87 -9.30 16.40
CA ALA A 171 4.85 -8.32 16.05
C ALA A 171 4.33 -8.56 14.63
N VAL A 172 5.21 -8.91 13.69
CA VAL A 172 4.82 -9.25 12.31
C VAL A 172 3.93 -10.50 12.30
N ASN A 173 4.30 -11.54 13.06
CA ASN A 173 3.55 -12.79 13.15
C ASN A 173 2.19 -12.67 13.85
N ARG A 174 1.91 -11.56 14.54
CA ARG A 174 0.57 -11.26 15.09
C ARG A 174 -0.39 -10.70 14.04
N LEU A 175 0.11 -10.23 12.89
CA LEU A 175 -0.75 -9.81 11.79
C LEU A 175 -1.47 -11.04 11.21
N PRO A 176 -2.73 -10.92 10.78
CA PRO A 176 -3.43 -12.00 10.09
C PRO A 176 -2.74 -12.46 8.79
N ARG A 177 -1.93 -11.58 8.18
CA ARG A 177 -1.19 -11.81 6.94
C ARG A 177 0.27 -11.34 7.09
N PRO A 178 1.11 -12.08 7.83
CA PRO A 178 2.50 -11.66 8.09
C PRO A 178 3.33 -11.52 6.81
N TRP A 179 2.97 -12.29 5.77
CA TRP A 179 3.58 -12.23 4.44
C TRP A 179 3.46 -10.88 3.73
N MET A 180 2.59 -9.99 4.21
CA MET A 180 2.55 -8.61 3.74
C MET A 180 3.85 -7.86 4.09
N LEU A 181 4.50 -8.18 5.21
CA LEU A 181 5.70 -7.47 5.68
C LEU A 181 6.95 -8.34 5.72
N LEU A 182 6.82 -9.66 5.64
CA LEU A 182 7.93 -10.61 5.74
C LEU A 182 7.73 -11.82 4.82
N LEU A 183 8.65 -12.04 3.90
CA LEU A 183 8.80 -13.29 3.17
C LEU A 183 10.03 -14.04 3.69
N GLU A 184 9.94 -15.37 3.75
CA GLU A 184 10.99 -16.24 4.26
C GLU A 184 11.32 -17.36 3.27
N ASN A 185 12.49 -17.97 3.42
CA ASN A 185 12.96 -19.12 2.65
C ASN A 185 12.96 -18.86 1.13
N LEU A 186 13.51 -17.70 0.74
CA LEU A 186 13.52 -17.21 -0.64
C LEU A 186 14.56 -17.91 -1.54
N GLY A 187 15.52 -18.59 -0.92
CA GLY A 187 16.49 -19.44 -1.62
C GLY A 187 17.67 -18.66 -2.19
N ASP A 188 18.41 -19.31 -3.08
CA ASP A 188 19.68 -18.79 -3.56
C ASP A 188 19.52 -17.84 -4.75
N VAL A 189 20.18 -16.69 -4.65
CA VAL A 189 20.40 -15.75 -5.74
C VAL A 189 21.82 -15.97 -6.28
N THR A 190 21.94 -16.00 -7.61
CA THR A 190 23.21 -16.19 -8.32
C THR A 190 23.44 -15.06 -9.33
N GLU A 191 24.51 -15.14 -10.11
CA GLU A 191 24.78 -14.24 -11.25
C GLU A 191 23.68 -14.28 -12.32
N ARG A 192 22.94 -15.39 -12.40
CA ARG A 192 21.77 -15.46 -13.26
C ARG A 192 20.63 -14.66 -12.65
N ARG A 193 20.23 -13.60 -13.35
CA ARG A 193 19.02 -12.83 -13.02
C ARG A 193 17.79 -13.72 -13.03
N ILE A 194 17.06 -13.70 -11.92
CA ILE A 194 15.77 -14.36 -11.76
C ILE A 194 14.67 -13.29 -11.63
N SER A 195 13.45 -13.65 -11.97
CA SER A 195 12.27 -12.80 -11.84
C SER A 195 11.29 -13.42 -10.86
N PRO A 196 11.52 -13.25 -9.54
CA PRO A 196 10.78 -14.02 -8.54
C PRO A 196 9.36 -13.51 -8.30
N GLY A 197 9.08 -12.24 -8.59
CA GLY A 197 7.78 -11.62 -8.32
C GLY A 197 7.46 -11.45 -6.84
N TRP A 198 8.45 -11.55 -5.95
CA TRP A 198 8.29 -11.35 -4.51
C TRP A 198 7.67 -9.97 -4.24
N THR A 199 6.53 -9.95 -3.56
CA THR A 199 5.77 -8.73 -3.31
C THR A 199 5.45 -8.60 -1.82
N LEU A 200 5.73 -7.44 -1.26
CA LEU A 200 5.37 -7.02 0.09
C LEU A 200 4.37 -5.85 -0.01
N TYR A 201 3.62 -5.60 1.05
CA TYR A 201 2.53 -4.64 1.10
C TYR A 201 2.57 -3.84 2.40
N CYS A 202 2.40 -2.53 2.30
CA CYS A 202 2.35 -1.65 3.46
C CYS A 202 1.48 -0.43 3.17
N TYR A 203 1.22 0.39 4.18
CA TYR A 203 0.59 1.68 3.96
C TYR A 203 1.59 2.71 3.40
N PRO A 204 1.07 3.73 2.67
CA PRO A 204 1.86 4.83 2.12
C PRO A 204 2.77 5.47 3.15
N ASN A 205 3.96 5.84 2.71
CA ASN A 205 4.87 6.65 3.49
C ASN A 205 5.43 7.75 2.58
N PRO A 206 4.95 9.01 2.72
CA PRO A 206 5.37 10.10 1.86
C PRO A 206 6.72 10.71 2.27
N SER A 207 7.36 10.19 3.33
CA SER A 207 8.62 10.74 3.83
C SER A 207 9.78 10.46 2.87
N SER A 208 10.45 11.53 2.47
CA SER A 208 11.70 11.48 1.70
C SER A 208 12.89 11.68 2.63
N GLY A 209 13.71 10.65 2.77
CA GLY A 209 14.92 10.68 3.60
C GLY A 209 14.64 10.48 5.10
N ASP A 210 15.72 10.27 5.85
CA ASP A 210 15.66 9.93 7.28
C ASP A 210 15.27 11.16 8.12
N VAL A 211 13.97 11.44 8.18
CA VAL A 211 13.41 12.48 9.03
C VAL A 211 13.14 11.89 10.43
N PRO A 212 13.64 12.51 11.52
CA PRO A 212 13.35 12.06 12.87
C PRO A 212 11.83 11.93 13.11
N GLY A 213 11.40 10.76 13.56
CA GLY A 213 9.98 10.45 13.81
C GLY A 213 9.15 10.11 12.57
N SER A 214 9.73 10.14 11.37
CA SER A 214 9.06 9.67 10.14
C SER A 214 10.09 9.13 9.14
N PRO A 215 10.84 8.06 9.48
CA PRO A 215 11.80 7.46 8.57
C PRO A 215 11.10 6.90 7.32
N PRO A 216 11.80 6.86 6.18
CA PRO A 216 11.26 6.25 4.97
C PRO A 216 11.15 4.75 5.18
N THR A 217 10.15 4.13 4.55
CA THR A 217 10.04 2.67 4.54
C THR A 217 11.24 2.09 3.79
N ARG A 218 11.85 1.03 4.33
CA ARG A 218 13.02 0.39 3.72
C ARG A 218 12.72 -1.07 3.44
N LEU A 219 13.10 -1.52 2.25
CA LEU A 219 13.16 -2.93 1.91
C LEU A 219 14.48 -3.50 2.41
N VAL A 220 14.46 -4.62 3.14
CA VAL A 220 15.67 -5.29 3.58
C VAL A 220 15.70 -6.71 3.02
N ILE A 221 16.78 -7.02 2.30
CA ILE A 221 17.14 -8.38 1.95
C ILE A 221 18.11 -8.87 3.02
N GLU A 222 17.70 -9.88 3.77
CA GLU A 222 18.59 -10.63 4.65
C GLU A 222 19.06 -11.88 3.93
N ALA A 223 20.38 -12.07 3.93
CA ALA A 223 20.99 -13.19 3.25
C ALA A 223 22.20 -13.73 4.01
N THR A 224 22.65 -14.91 3.61
CA THR A 224 23.89 -15.51 4.06
C THR A 224 24.88 -15.56 2.89
N LEU A 225 26.07 -14.99 3.09
CA LEU A 225 27.20 -15.05 2.16
C LEU A 225 28.41 -15.62 2.89
N LEU A 226 28.97 -16.72 2.38
CA LEU A 226 30.10 -17.42 3.00
C LEU A 226 29.89 -17.76 4.49
N GLY A 227 28.67 -18.12 4.87
CA GLY A 227 28.32 -18.46 6.25
C GLY A 227 28.07 -17.25 7.18
N HIS A 228 28.15 -16.02 6.66
CA HIS A 228 27.85 -14.81 7.42
C HIS A 228 26.51 -14.22 7.01
N THR A 229 25.65 -13.92 7.99
CA THR A 229 24.43 -13.13 7.77
C THR A 229 24.80 -11.70 7.41
N CYS A 230 24.24 -11.20 6.32
CA CYS A 230 24.38 -9.82 5.86
C CYS A 230 23.03 -9.26 5.42
N TYR A 231 22.91 -7.94 5.53
CA TYR A 231 21.69 -7.22 5.20
C TYR A 231 21.95 -6.23 4.07
N TYR A 232 20.94 -6.06 3.21
CA TYR A 232 20.94 -5.08 2.13
C TYR A 232 19.72 -4.15 2.28
N PRO A 233 19.80 -3.12 3.12
CA PRO A 233 18.72 -2.16 3.30
C PRO A 233 18.64 -1.20 2.12
N ILE A 234 17.45 -1.04 1.57
CA ILE A 234 17.14 -0.20 0.41
C ILE A 234 16.00 0.73 0.80
N SER A 235 16.29 2.01 0.98
CA SER A 235 15.26 3.02 1.21
C SER A 235 14.36 3.12 -0.01
N LEU A 236 13.06 2.97 0.21
CA LEU A 236 12.07 3.13 -0.83
C LEU A 236 11.85 4.63 -1.12
N PRO A 237 11.54 4.99 -2.37
CA PRO A 237 11.06 6.34 -2.65
C PRO A 237 9.72 6.59 -1.92
N PRO A 238 9.30 7.85 -1.74
CA PRO A 238 7.98 8.18 -1.23
C PRO A 238 6.89 7.45 -2.02
N MET A 239 6.01 6.76 -1.31
CA MET A 239 4.89 6.01 -1.90
C MET A 239 3.56 6.65 -1.52
N GLU A 240 2.67 6.73 -2.50
CA GLU A 240 1.29 7.21 -2.33
C GLU A 240 0.30 6.03 -2.39
N MET A 241 -0.94 6.26 -1.93
CA MET A 241 -2.00 5.25 -1.98
C MET A 241 -2.15 4.66 -3.39
N GLY A 242 -2.25 3.34 -3.48
CA GLY A 242 -2.51 2.65 -4.73
C GLY A 242 -1.32 2.71 -5.70
N THR A 243 -0.10 2.75 -5.16
CA THR A 243 1.13 2.66 -5.95
C THR A 243 1.81 1.30 -5.82
N LEU A 244 2.48 0.90 -6.89
CA LEU A 244 3.37 -0.26 -6.98
C LEU A 244 4.79 0.24 -7.23
N CYS A 245 5.71 -0.07 -6.31
CA CYS A 245 7.13 0.10 -6.50
C CYS A 245 7.73 -1.18 -7.05
N GLU A 246 8.05 -1.21 -8.35
CA GLU A 246 8.77 -2.33 -8.97
C GLU A 246 10.26 -2.08 -8.95
N MET A 247 11.04 -3.11 -8.59
CA MET A 247 12.48 -3.02 -8.40
C MET A 247 13.24 -4.11 -9.15
N ASP A 248 14.31 -3.74 -9.82
CA ASP A 248 15.37 -4.65 -10.27
C ASP A 248 16.62 -4.43 -9.44
N ILE A 249 17.04 -5.49 -8.76
CA ILE A 249 18.12 -5.44 -7.79
C ILE A 249 19.30 -6.24 -8.33
N THR A 250 20.50 -5.70 -8.14
CA THR A 250 21.76 -6.41 -8.38
C THR A 250 22.67 -6.22 -7.18
N ILE A 251 22.96 -7.29 -6.46
CA ILE A 251 23.83 -7.27 -5.29
C ILE A 251 25.27 -7.47 -5.75
N ARG A 252 26.15 -6.54 -5.41
CA ARG A 252 27.52 -6.48 -5.93
C ARG A 252 28.60 -6.67 -4.87
N ARG A 253 28.25 -6.51 -3.60
CA ARG A 253 29.21 -6.63 -2.49
C ARG A 253 28.56 -7.28 -1.27
N MET A 254 29.39 -7.59 -0.27
CA MET A 254 28.92 -7.90 1.08
C MET A 254 28.04 -6.76 1.61
N GLY A 255 26.95 -7.11 2.27
CA GLY A 255 26.04 -6.18 2.92
C GLY A 255 26.59 -5.64 4.24
N THR A 256 25.69 -5.06 5.03
CA THR A 256 25.94 -4.61 6.41
C THR A 256 25.62 -5.73 7.42
N SER A 257 26.09 -5.57 8.66
CA SER A 257 25.76 -6.46 9.79
C SER A 257 24.47 -6.05 10.52
N ASP A 258 23.93 -4.88 10.21
CA ASP A 258 22.76 -4.30 10.85
C ASP A 258 21.76 -3.82 9.78
N PRO A 259 20.49 -4.26 9.83
CA PRO A 259 19.47 -3.91 8.85
C PRO A 259 19.04 -2.42 8.86
N ASP A 260 19.32 -1.65 9.91
CA ASP A 260 18.98 -0.21 9.95
C ASP A 260 20.12 0.69 9.48
N LEU A 261 21.31 0.13 9.26
CA LEU A 261 22.41 0.89 8.68
C LEU A 261 22.24 0.97 7.16
N PRO A 262 22.49 2.15 6.54
CA PRO A 262 22.49 2.26 5.09
C PRO A 262 23.40 1.22 4.44
N ALA A 263 22.96 0.66 3.30
CA ALA A 263 23.79 -0.25 2.54
C ALA A 263 25.12 0.42 2.15
N VAL A 264 26.21 -0.37 2.20
CA VAL A 264 27.55 0.11 1.81
C VAL A 264 27.51 0.60 0.36
N SER A 265 28.11 1.75 0.08
CA SER A 265 28.11 2.32 -1.27
C SER A 265 28.63 1.32 -2.32
N GLY A 266 27.85 1.15 -3.39
CA GLY A 266 28.11 0.20 -4.46
C GLY A 266 27.84 -1.27 -4.12
N SER A 267 27.28 -1.59 -2.95
CA SER A 267 26.86 -2.96 -2.61
C SER A 267 25.60 -3.41 -3.33
N VAL A 268 24.73 -2.47 -3.70
CA VAL A 268 23.49 -2.72 -4.45
C VAL A 268 23.42 -1.76 -5.62
N THR A 269 23.08 -2.27 -6.80
CA THR A 269 22.61 -1.47 -7.93
C THR A 269 21.12 -1.69 -8.07
N LEU A 270 20.38 -0.58 -8.09
CA LEU A 270 18.93 -0.58 -8.09
C LEU A 270 18.42 0.20 -9.31
N SER A 271 17.48 -0.41 -10.02
CA SER A 271 16.52 0.33 -10.86
C SER A 271 15.14 0.15 -10.25
N HIS A 272 14.34 1.21 -10.21
CA HIS A 272 12.96 1.13 -9.72
C HIS A 272 12.02 1.99 -10.56
N ALA A 273 10.75 1.64 -10.53
CA ALA A 273 9.65 2.42 -11.11
C ALA A 273 8.49 2.49 -10.12
N ILE A 274 7.84 3.64 -10.03
CA ILE A 274 6.58 3.82 -9.32
C ILE A 274 5.46 3.84 -10.35
N LEU A 275 4.57 2.86 -10.25
CA LEU A 275 3.47 2.64 -11.16
C LEU A 275 2.14 2.75 -10.38
N PRO A 276 1.03 3.12 -11.02
CA PRO A 276 -0.29 2.88 -10.46
C PRO A 276 -0.47 1.37 -10.20
N TRP A 277 -0.95 1.01 -9.02
CA TRP A 277 -1.28 -0.38 -8.71
C TRP A 277 -2.62 -0.73 -9.34
N ASN A 278 -2.52 -1.26 -10.55
CA ASN A 278 -3.66 -1.73 -11.36
C ASN A 278 -3.49 -3.23 -11.64
N GLU A 279 -3.87 -4.09 -10.70
CA GLU A 279 -3.82 -5.56 -10.89
C GLU A 279 -5.11 -6.14 -11.50
N ALA A 280 -6.17 -5.34 -11.59
CA ALA A 280 -7.41 -5.70 -12.26
C ALA A 280 -7.71 -4.72 -13.39
N GLU A 281 -8.43 -5.18 -14.42
CA GLU A 281 -9.04 -4.26 -15.39
C GLU A 281 -9.97 -3.29 -14.65
N PRO A 282 -9.86 -1.97 -14.90
CA PRO A 282 -10.76 -1.00 -14.31
C PRO A 282 -12.21 -1.35 -14.60
N GLN A 283 -12.96 -1.74 -13.57
CA GLN A 283 -14.39 -1.97 -13.73
C GLN A 283 -15.08 -0.61 -13.72
N THR A 284 -15.79 -0.30 -14.80
CA THR A 284 -16.65 0.87 -14.91
C THR A 284 -18.09 0.53 -14.51
N VAL A 285 -18.57 1.03 -13.37
CA VAL A 285 -19.98 0.90 -12.97
C VAL A 285 -20.71 2.25 -13.07
N PRO A 286 -21.71 2.39 -13.95
CA PRO A 286 -22.57 3.57 -13.99
C PRO A 286 -23.22 3.89 -12.63
N PHE A 287 -23.43 5.15 -12.31
CA PHE A 287 -23.91 5.63 -11.02
C PHE A 287 -24.90 6.79 -11.21
N LEU A 288 -26.05 6.76 -10.58
CA LEU A 288 -27.15 7.68 -10.90
C LEU A 288 -27.68 8.38 -9.65
#